data_AF-A0A5C9EX84-F1
#
_entry.id   AF-A0A5C9EX84-F1
#
_cell.length_a   1.000
_cell.length_b   1.000
_cell.length_c   1.000
_cell.angle_alpha   90.00
_cell.angle_beta   90.00
_cell.angle_gamma   90.00
#
_symmetry.space_group_name_H-M   'P 1'
#
loop_
_entity.id
_entity.type
_entity.pdbx_description
1 polymer ?
#
loop_
_entity_poly.entity_id
_entity_poly.type
_entity_poly.pdbx_seq_one_letter_code
_entity_poly.pdbx_strand_id
1 'polypeptide(L)'
;MEKRFQIPLIVSVILIVLVIFLQFGLPLILGGGINSGDIIPLIPGGAFTDLLISIMIPFIFMFISLLIGPLMNLFFIFLHRLVRLNKYEYFKISYEKKMPGRTILLRSIFPGLLAVNIAIYLTLYGTLNHLFVVDGGGAQDLPVVIEWISIIIGAPVASLIIIPLWMLDSSGLMCAKKIEEYNRPVAPDIESVGRFYKKLLKGFVGISTVISYSLILYQYFTTTSDFSTIFIVFIDPIVIIFTFVPISLFVEARAPSYNKRMDSYYKKLDIDTSPRTIKIE
;
A
#
# COMPACT_ATOMS: atom_id res chain seq x y z
N MET A 1 -22.13 -2.13 11.80
CA MET A 1 -20.67 -2.12 11.63
C MET A 1 -20.02 -2.09 13.02
N GLU A 2 -19.06 -2.98 13.30
CA GLU A 2 -18.41 -3.03 14.63
C GLU A 2 -17.71 -1.70 14.95
N LYS A 3 -17.73 -1.23 16.21
CA LYS A 3 -17.15 0.07 16.64
C LYS A 3 -15.69 0.24 16.21
N ARG A 4 -14.93 -0.86 16.16
CA ARG A 4 -13.51 -0.88 15.73
C ARG A 4 -13.29 -0.49 14.27
N PHE A 5 -14.34 -0.53 13.44
CA PHE A 5 -14.31 -0.09 12.03
C PHE A 5 -14.83 1.34 11.84
N GLN A 6 -15.73 1.80 12.71
CA GLN A 6 -16.34 3.13 12.63
C GLN A 6 -15.29 4.24 12.77
N ILE A 7 -14.45 4.19 13.80
CA ILE A 7 -13.46 5.24 14.06
C ILE A 7 -12.45 5.36 12.91
N PRO A 8 -11.78 4.29 12.44
CA PRO A 8 -10.88 4.38 11.30
C PRO A 8 -11.55 4.92 10.04
N LEU A 9 -12.78 4.49 9.77
CA LEU A 9 -13.52 4.93 8.59
C LEU A 9 -13.82 6.43 8.67
N ILE A 10 -14.39 6.91 9.77
CA ILE A 10 -14.72 8.33 9.97
C ILE A 10 -13.46 9.18 9.84
N VAL A 11 -12.36 8.78 10.50
CA VAL A 11 -11.09 9.50 10.42
C VAL A 11 -10.58 9.54 8.97
N SER A 12 -10.62 8.42 8.24
CA SER A 12 -10.18 8.39 6.85
C SER A 12 -11.04 9.26 5.93
N VAL A 13 -12.37 9.22 6.09
CA VAL A 13 -13.30 10.02 5.28
C VAL A 13 -13.10 11.51 5.55
N ILE A 14 -13.01 11.91 6.83
CA ILE A 14 -12.76 13.32 7.20
C ILE A 14 -11.45 13.80 6.59
N LEU A 15 -10.37 13.02 6.67
CA LEU A 15 -9.07 13.43 6.15
C LEU A 15 -9.03 13.45 4.62
N ILE A 16 -9.64 12.46 3.95
CA ILE A 16 -9.76 12.47 2.48
C ILE A 16 -10.55 13.71 2.02
N VAL A 17 -11.71 13.98 2.65
CA VAL A 17 -12.52 15.15 2.30
C VAL A 17 -11.79 16.45 2.60
N LEU A 18 -11.14 16.55 3.76
CA LEU A 18 -10.38 17.74 4.14
C LEU A 18 -9.26 18.01 3.14
N VAL A 19 -8.51 17.00 2.73
CA VAL A 19 -7.40 17.25 1.80
C VAL A 19 -7.89 17.50 0.38
N ILE A 20 -8.91 16.78 -0.11
CA ILE A 20 -9.55 17.12 -1.39
C ILE A 20 -10.07 18.56 -1.37
N PHE A 21 -10.65 18.99 -0.25
CA PHE A 21 -11.08 20.37 -0.07
C PHE A 21 -9.90 21.34 -0.09
N LEU A 22 -8.77 21.03 0.55
CA LEU A 22 -7.58 21.89 0.52
C LEU A 22 -6.92 21.95 -0.87
N GLN A 23 -6.84 20.83 -1.59
CA GLN A 23 -6.22 20.73 -2.90
C GLN A 23 -7.08 21.33 -4.02
N PHE A 24 -8.39 21.07 -4.01
CA PHE A 24 -9.29 21.47 -5.10
C PHE A 24 -10.29 22.53 -4.66
N GLY A 25 -10.90 22.39 -3.48
CA GLY A 25 -11.94 23.29 -3.01
C GLY A 25 -11.44 24.70 -2.65
N LEU A 26 -10.29 24.79 -1.97
CA LEU A 26 -9.74 26.05 -1.49
C LEU A 26 -9.25 26.95 -2.65
N PRO A 27 -8.50 26.44 -3.65
CA PRO A 27 -8.14 27.24 -4.82
C PRO A 27 -9.36 27.73 -5.61
N LEU A 28 -10.43 26.93 -5.68
CA LEU A 28 -11.68 27.32 -6.31
C LEU A 28 -12.35 28.50 -5.59
N ILE A 29 -12.38 28.49 -4.26
CA ILE A 29 -12.99 29.55 -3.44
C ILE A 29 -12.14 30.83 -3.45
N LEU A 30 -10.82 30.70 -3.45
CA LEU A 30 -9.89 31.84 -3.40
C LEU A 30 -9.67 32.53 -4.77
N GLY A 31 -10.45 32.16 -5.79
CA GLY A 31 -10.47 32.86 -7.08
C GLY A 31 -9.52 32.28 -8.15
N GLY A 32 -8.95 31.09 -7.95
CA GLY A 32 -8.16 30.37 -8.96
C GLY A 32 -8.98 29.86 -10.14
N GLY A 33 -10.31 29.79 -9.99
CA GLY A 33 -11.26 29.43 -11.04
C GLY A 33 -11.24 27.94 -11.44
N ILE A 34 -12.39 27.40 -11.84
CA ILE A 34 -12.54 26.05 -12.43
C ILE A 34 -11.86 25.96 -13.82
N ASN A 35 -11.48 27.11 -14.38
CA ASN A 35 -10.94 27.27 -15.73
C ASN A 35 -9.40 27.27 -15.76
N SER A 36 -8.71 26.82 -14.71
CA SER A 36 -7.24 26.84 -14.60
C SER A 36 -6.51 25.85 -15.54
N GLY A 37 -7.12 25.45 -16.65
CA GLY A 37 -6.59 24.44 -17.57
C GLY A 37 -6.65 23.02 -17.01
N ASP A 38 -6.17 22.08 -17.80
CA ASP A 38 -5.91 20.71 -17.34
C ASP A 38 -4.73 20.74 -16.36
N ILE A 39 -4.89 20.13 -15.17
CA ILE A 39 -3.78 19.99 -14.21
C ILE A 39 -2.83 18.91 -14.73
N ILE A 40 -3.35 17.92 -15.45
CA ILE A 40 -2.58 16.90 -16.16
C ILE A 40 -2.84 17.01 -17.66
N PRO A 41 -1.81 17.16 -18.51
CA PRO A 41 -1.99 17.17 -19.96
C PRO A 41 -2.40 15.80 -20.56
N LEU A 42 -2.47 14.75 -19.75
CA LEU A 42 -2.73 13.37 -20.20
C LEU A 42 -4.19 13.17 -20.62
N ILE A 43 -5.14 13.79 -19.91
CA ILE A 43 -6.58 13.60 -20.16
C ILE A 43 -7.25 14.97 -20.23
N PRO A 44 -7.76 15.39 -21.41
CA PRO A 44 -8.46 16.65 -21.53
C PRO A 44 -9.77 16.59 -20.73
N GLY A 45 -10.00 17.54 -19.85
CA GLY A 45 -11.23 17.57 -19.05
C GLY A 45 -11.25 18.53 -17.85
N GLY A 46 -10.17 19.28 -17.64
CA GLY A 46 -9.99 20.24 -16.55
C GLY A 46 -9.89 19.59 -15.17
N ALA A 47 -9.75 20.45 -14.17
CA ALA A 47 -9.54 20.07 -12.77
C ALA A 47 -10.60 19.10 -12.19
N PHE A 48 -11.84 19.16 -12.68
CA PHE A 48 -12.90 18.24 -12.23
C PHE A 48 -12.67 16.80 -12.71
N THR A 49 -12.24 16.63 -13.96
CA THR A 49 -11.95 15.30 -14.52
C THR A 49 -10.71 14.71 -13.85
N ASP A 50 -9.69 15.54 -13.62
CA ASP A 50 -8.49 15.16 -12.87
C ASP A 50 -8.83 14.68 -11.45
N LEU A 51 -9.70 15.40 -10.74
CA LEU A 51 -10.19 14.99 -9.42
C LEU A 51 -10.93 13.64 -9.45
N LEU A 52 -11.78 13.41 -10.45
CA LEU A 52 -12.47 12.12 -10.57
C LEU A 52 -11.48 10.97 -10.80
N ILE A 53 -10.50 11.18 -11.67
CA ILE A 53 -9.45 10.19 -11.96
C ILE A 53 -8.63 9.89 -10.71
N SER A 54 -8.25 10.93 -9.96
CA SER A 54 -7.41 10.79 -8.77
C SER A 54 -8.06 9.95 -7.68
N ILE A 55 -9.39 10.03 -7.57
CA ILE A 55 -10.19 9.20 -6.68
C ILE A 55 -10.39 7.81 -7.30
N MET A 56 -10.84 7.72 -8.55
CA MET A 56 -11.30 6.47 -9.14
C MET A 56 -10.18 5.44 -9.36
N ILE A 57 -9.01 5.85 -9.88
CA ILE A 57 -7.94 4.92 -10.25
C ILE A 57 -7.47 4.08 -9.06
N PRO A 58 -7.08 4.67 -7.90
CA PRO A 58 -6.68 3.89 -6.74
C PRO A 58 -7.76 2.89 -6.34
N PHE A 59 -9.02 3.31 -6.22
CA PHE A 59 -10.12 2.42 -5.82
C PHE A 59 -10.37 1.28 -6.81
N ILE A 60 -10.28 1.53 -8.13
CA ILE A 60 -10.41 0.49 -9.16
C ILE A 60 -9.30 -0.55 -9.01
N PHE A 61 -8.04 -0.13 -8.92
CA PHE A 61 -6.92 -1.06 -8.78
C PHE A 61 -6.92 -1.79 -7.44
N MET A 62 -7.36 -1.14 -6.38
CA MET A 62 -7.56 -1.78 -5.09
C MET A 62 -8.67 -2.85 -5.18
N PHE A 63 -9.76 -2.58 -5.91
CA PHE A 63 -10.80 -3.58 -6.17
C PHE A 63 -10.28 -4.75 -7.01
N ILE A 64 -9.53 -4.49 -8.08
CA ILE A 64 -8.86 -5.52 -8.87
C ILE A 64 -7.95 -6.37 -7.97
N SER A 65 -7.13 -5.74 -7.14
CA SER A 65 -6.22 -6.40 -6.18
C SER A 65 -6.97 -7.30 -5.20
N LEU A 66 -8.18 -6.92 -4.77
CA LEU A 66 -9.05 -7.75 -3.92
C LEU A 66 -9.56 -9.01 -4.65
N LEU A 67 -9.76 -8.93 -5.97
CA LEU A 67 -10.21 -10.06 -6.79
C LEU A 67 -9.07 -11.02 -7.10
N ILE A 68 -7.92 -10.49 -7.53
CA ILE A 68 -6.75 -11.29 -7.89
C ILE A 68 -5.91 -11.71 -6.68
N GLY A 69 -6.16 -11.12 -5.50
CA GLY A 69 -5.37 -11.34 -4.29
C GLY A 69 -5.16 -12.81 -3.91
N PRO A 70 -6.18 -13.68 -3.94
CA PRO A 70 -5.98 -15.10 -3.69
C PRO A 70 -5.02 -15.79 -4.67
N LEU A 71 -5.01 -15.39 -5.95
CA LEU A 71 -4.09 -15.92 -6.95
C LEU A 71 -2.66 -15.42 -6.67
N MET A 72 -2.52 -14.12 -6.38
CA MET A 72 -1.25 -13.51 -5.98
C MET A 72 -0.66 -14.15 -4.72
N ASN A 73 -1.49 -14.60 -3.78
CA ASN A 73 -1.02 -15.33 -2.60
C ASN A 73 -0.31 -16.63 -2.98
N LEU A 74 -0.80 -17.37 -3.98
CA LEU A 74 -0.14 -18.59 -4.45
C LEU A 74 1.24 -18.27 -5.03
N PHE A 75 1.33 -17.18 -5.79
CA PHE A 75 2.59 -16.68 -6.30
C PHE A 75 3.57 -16.30 -5.17
N PHE A 76 3.10 -15.60 -4.13
CA PHE A 76 3.94 -15.28 -2.96
C PHE A 76 4.37 -16.54 -2.19
N ILE A 77 3.52 -17.55 -2.08
CA ILE A 77 3.90 -18.82 -1.43
C ILE A 77 4.99 -19.53 -2.23
N PHE A 78 4.84 -19.55 -3.56
CA PHE A 78 5.86 -20.08 -4.47
C PHE A 78 7.19 -19.34 -4.32
N LEU A 79 7.16 -18.01 -4.33
CA LEU A 79 8.36 -17.19 -4.15
C LEU A 79 8.99 -17.42 -2.77
N HIS A 80 8.19 -17.63 -1.72
CA HIS A 80 8.71 -17.93 -0.39
C HIS A 80 9.41 -19.29 -0.37
N ARG A 81 8.82 -20.31 -1.01
CA ARG A 81 9.40 -21.65 -1.15
C ARG A 81 10.75 -21.59 -1.87
N LEU A 82 10.83 -20.79 -2.94
CA LEU A 82 12.05 -20.52 -3.68
C LEU A 82 13.13 -19.87 -2.78
N VAL A 83 12.80 -18.76 -2.10
CA VAL A 83 13.74 -18.03 -1.23
C VAL A 83 14.22 -18.90 -0.07
N ARG A 84 13.36 -19.77 0.48
CA ARG A 84 13.68 -20.68 1.58
C ARG A 84 14.24 -22.04 1.12
N LEU A 85 14.43 -22.25 -0.18
CA LEU A 85 14.97 -23.47 -0.78
C LEU A 85 14.26 -24.75 -0.33
N ASN A 86 12.94 -24.71 -0.14
CA ASN A 86 12.12 -25.84 0.32
C ASN A 86 12.52 -26.49 1.66
N LYS A 87 13.34 -25.81 2.49
CA LYS A 87 13.80 -26.28 3.82
C LYS A 87 12.75 -26.14 4.93
N TYR A 88 11.53 -25.74 4.56
CA TYR A 88 10.45 -25.42 5.48
C TYR A 88 9.20 -26.20 5.10
N GLU A 89 8.52 -26.70 6.11
CA GLU A 89 7.17 -27.22 6.03
C GLU A 89 6.16 -26.10 6.23
N TYR A 90 5.05 -26.19 5.51
CA TYR A 90 4.00 -25.18 5.52
C TYR A 90 2.74 -25.78 6.13
N PHE A 91 2.13 -25.03 7.03
CA PHE A 91 0.91 -25.44 7.71
C PHE A 91 0.07 -24.22 8.04
N LYS A 92 -1.23 -24.43 8.22
CA LYS A 92 -2.16 -23.36 8.60
C LYS A 92 -2.40 -23.38 10.11
N ILE A 93 -2.47 -22.21 10.70
CA ILE A 93 -3.02 -22.00 12.05
C ILE A 93 -4.28 -21.15 11.94
N SER A 94 -5.34 -21.56 12.61
CA SER A 94 -6.54 -20.73 12.77
C SER A 94 -6.37 -19.75 13.93
N TYR A 95 -6.63 -18.47 13.67
CA TYR A 95 -6.70 -17.44 14.71
C TYR A 95 -8.12 -16.88 14.80
N GLU A 96 -8.63 -16.79 16.03
CA GLU A 96 -9.91 -16.12 16.30
C GLU A 96 -9.75 -14.64 16.66
N LYS A 97 -8.51 -14.18 16.87
CA LYS A 97 -8.22 -12.82 17.32
C LYS A 97 -8.44 -11.82 16.20
N LYS A 98 -9.42 -10.94 16.37
CA LYS A 98 -9.74 -9.88 15.42
C LYS A 98 -8.77 -8.69 15.55
N MET A 99 -8.44 -8.02 14.44
CA MET A 99 -7.51 -6.88 14.46
C MET A 99 -8.13 -5.63 15.13
N PRO A 100 -7.41 -4.90 16.02
CA PRO A 100 -7.92 -3.67 16.60
C PRO A 100 -7.86 -2.51 15.59
N GLY A 101 -8.80 -1.56 15.69
CA GLY A 101 -8.95 -0.46 14.73
C GLY A 101 -7.69 0.41 14.57
N ARG A 102 -6.94 0.65 15.65
CA ARG A 102 -5.64 1.35 15.58
C ARG A 102 -4.63 0.64 14.68
N THR A 103 -4.59 -0.69 14.71
CA THR A 103 -3.69 -1.46 13.85
C THR A 103 -4.14 -1.39 12.39
N ILE A 104 -5.44 -1.30 12.10
CA ILE A 104 -5.97 -1.12 10.74
C ILE A 104 -5.48 0.22 10.15
N LEU A 105 -5.54 1.30 10.93
CA LEU A 105 -5.00 2.61 10.54
C LEU A 105 -3.50 2.53 10.26
N LEU A 106 -2.71 2.03 11.23
CA LEU A 106 -1.26 1.93 11.10
C LEU A 106 -0.81 1.03 9.93
N ARG A 107 -1.62 0.01 9.59
CA ARG A 107 -1.35 -0.87 8.45
C ARG A 107 -1.42 -0.12 7.12
N SER A 108 -2.24 0.94 7.03
CA SER A 108 -2.49 1.72 5.80
C SER A 108 -1.38 2.73 5.48
N ILE A 109 -0.58 3.11 6.49
CA ILE A 109 0.61 3.97 6.31
C ILE A 109 1.58 3.34 5.32
N PHE A 110 1.81 2.03 5.47
CA PHE A 110 2.82 1.31 4.71
C PHE A 110 2.61 1.33 3.18
N PRO A 111 1.44 0.92 2.63
CA PRO A 111 1.21 1.01 1.19
C PRO A 111 1.20 2.45 0.66
N GLY A 112 0.74 3.43 1.45
CA GLY A 112 0.79 4.83 1.05
C GLY A 112 2.21 5.34 0.89
N LEU A 113 3.09 5.04 1.85
CA LEU A 113 4.52 5.36 1.74
C LEU A 113 5.20 4.61 0.59
N LEU A 114 4.81 3.36 0.31
CA LEU A 114 5.33 2.62 -0.84
C LEU A 114 4.94 3.31 -2.15
N ALA A 115 3.68 3.70 -2.29
CA ALA A 115 3.17 4.40 -3.47
C ALA A 115 3.94 5.70 -3.73
N VAL A 116 4.15 6.50 -2.68
CA VAL A 116 4.93 7.74 -2.77
C VAL A 116 6.38 7.45 -3.14
N ASN A 117 7.04 6.46 -2.52
CA ASN A 117 8.42 6.13 -2.91
C ASN A 117 8.55 5.74 -4.38
N ILE A 118 7.64 4.91 -4.89
CA ILE A 118 7.62 4.54 -6.31
C ILE A 118 7.55 5.80 -7.18
N ALA A 119 6.69 6.75 -6.81
CA ALA A 119 6.57 7.99 -7.54
C ALA A 119 7.81 8.87 -7.48
N ILE A 120 8.44 8.99 -6.31
CA ILE A 120 9.67 9.75 -6.15
C ILE A 120 10.76 9.16 -7.05
N TYR A 121 10.97 7.84 -7.01
CA TYR A 121 11.97 7.18 -7.86
C TYR A 121 11.71 7.39 -9.35
N LEU A 122 10.45 7.25 -9.79
CA LEU A 122 10.07 7.48 -11.20
C LEU A 122 10.25 8.95 -11.60
N THR A 123 9.92 9.87 -10.71
CA THR A 123 10.07 11.31 -10.95
C THR A 123 11.53 11.72 -11.07
N LEU A 124 12.39 11.20 -10.17
CA LEU A 124 13.83 11.47 -10.19
C LEU A 124 14.51 10.86 -11.43
N TYR A 125 13.98 9.76 -11.98
CA TYR A 125 14.44 9.21 -13.25
C TYR A 125 13.99 10.05 -14.46
N GLY A 126 12.98 10.90 -14.31
CA GLY A 126 12.58 11.93 -15.27
C GLY A 126 11.82 11.44 -16.50
N THR A 127 11.87 10.15 -16.82
CA THR A 127 11.34 9.62 -18.10
C THR A 127 9.83 9.81 -18.24
N LEU A 128 9.07 9.86 -17.14
CA LEU A 128 7.61 9.99 -17.19
C LEU A 128 7.11 11.42 -16.90
N ASN A 129 7.99 12.36 -16.53
CA ASN A 129 7.57 13.68 -16.03
C ASN A 129 6.81 14.49 -17.09
N HIS A 130 7.21 14.36 -18.36
CA HIS A 130 6.56 15.02 -19.50
C HIS A 130 5.10 14.60 -19.72
N LEU A 131 4.66 13.48 -19.13
CA LEU A 131 3.26 13.04 -19.18
C LEU A 131 2.37 13.82 -18.19
N PHE A 132 2.98 14.47 -17.19
CA PHE A 132 2.26 15.10 -16.09
C PHE A 132 2.43 16.62 -16.06
N VAL A 133 3.47 17.18 -16.69
CA VAL A 133 3.73 18.63 -16.77
C VAL A 133 4.26 18.99 -18.15
N VAL A 134 3.81 20.14 -18.68
CA VAL A 134 4.25 20.70 -19.96
C VAL A 134 5.77 20.98 -19.90
N ASP A 135 6.50 20.61 -20.95
CA ASP A 135 7.98 20.69 -21.06
C ASP A 135 8.79 19.84 -20.05
N GLY A 136 8.16 18.89 -19.38
CA GLY A 136 8.84 17.96 -18.45
C GLY A 136 9.06 18.51 -17.04
N GLY A 137 8.65 19.76 -16.78
CA GLY A 137 8.58 20.38 -15.46
C GLY A 137 9.93 20.81 -14.87
N GLY A 138 9.94 21.97 -14.21
CA GLY A 138 11.05 22.43 -13.38
C GLY A 138 10.99 21.84 -11.97
N ALA A 139 11.95 22.20 -11.11
CA ALA A 139 11.96 21.76 -9.70
C ALA A 139 10.70 22.18 -8.91
N GLN A 140 9.96 23.19 -9.40
CA GLN A 140 8.74 23.70 -8.78
C GLN A 140 7.53 22.81 -9.07
N ASP A 141 7.56 22.03 -10.16
CA ASP A 141 6.46 21.16 -10.59
C ASP A 141 6.61 19.72 -10.08
N LEU A 142 7.77 19.40 -9.49
CA LEU A 142 8.03 18.08 -8.89
C LEU A 142 6.96 17.60 -7.90
N PRO A 143 6.32 18.42 -7.03
CA PRO A 143 5.33 17.89 -6.09
C PRO A 143 4.13 17.32 -6.83
N VAL A 144 3.65 18.06 -7.84
CA VAL A 144 2.51 17.72 -8.67
C VAL A 144 2.82 16.44 -9.47
N VAL A 145 4.01 16.34 -10.05
CA VAL A 145 4.44 15.11 -10.75
C VAL A 145 4.46 13.91 -9.80
N ILE A 146 5.04 14.06 -8.61
CA ILE A 146 5.10 13.00 -7.61
C ILE A 146 3.70 12.59 -7.17
N GLU A 147 2.81 13.54 -6.91
CA GLU A 147 1.43 13.27 -6.53
C GLU A 147 0.74 12.42 -7.60
N TRP A 148 0.76 12.87 -8.85
CA TRP A 148 0.08 12.17 -9.94
C TRP A 148 0.66 10.80 -10.24
N ILE A 149 1.99 10.66 -10.26
CA ILE A 149 2.62 9.35 -10.40
C ILE A 149 2.27 8.46 -9.20
N SER A 150 2.19 9.01 -7.99
CA SER A 150 1.82 8.24 -6.80
C SER A 150 0.39 7.73 -6.90
N ILE A 151 -0.52 8.48 -7.50
CA ILE A 151 -1.93 8.11 -7.65
C ILE A 151 -2.13 7.13 -8.82
N ILE A 152 -1.54 7.42 -9.98
CA ILE A 152 -1.78 6.67 -11.23
C ILE A 152 -0.94 5.40 -11.31
N ILE A 153 0.25 5.39 -10.72
CA ILE A 153 1.19 4.25 -10.81
C ILE A 153 1.47 3.69 -9.41
N GLY A 154 1.91 4.55 -8.49
CA GLY A 154 2.36 4.15 -7.16
C GLY A 154 1.29 3.38 -6.38
N ALA A 155 0.08 3.92 -6.27
CA ALA A 155 -1.02 3.36 -5.49
C ALA A 155 -1.55 2.06 -6.12
N PRO A 156 -1.75 1.97 -7.45
CA PRO A 156 -2.00 0.70 -8.15
C PRO A 156 -0.96 -0.37 -7.84
N VAL A 157 0.33 -0.10 -8.06
CA VAL A 157 1.41 -1.07 -7.81
C VAL A 157 1.46 -1.47 -6.34
N ALA A 158 1.38 -0.50 -5.43
CA ALA A 158 1.36 -0.77 -3.99
C ALA A 158 0.15 -1.63 -3.61
N SER A 159 -1.04 -1.37 -4.17
CA SER A 159 -2.25 -2.15 -3.90
C SER A 159 -2.11 -3.61 -4.35
N LEU A 160 -1.54 -3.84 -5.54
CA LEU A 160 -1.32 -5.15 -6.14
C LEU A 160 -0.34 -6.01 -5.34
N ILE A 161 0.60 -5.38 -4.63
CA ILE A 161 1.58 -6.09 -3.80
C ILE A 161 1.04 -6.27 -2.37
N ILE A 162 0.52 -5.20 -1.77
CA ILE A 162 0.24 -5.16 -0.33
C ILE A 162 -1.08 -5.82 0.05
N ILE A 163 -2.13 -5.69 -0.76
CA ILE A 163 -3.44 -6.28 -0.45
C ILE A 163 -3.36 -7.81 -0.43
N PRO A 164 -2.72 -8.51 -1.40
CA PRO A 164 -2.56 -9.96 -1.29
C PRO A 164 -1.76 -10.35 -0.05
N LEU A 165 -0.64 -9.67 0.23
CA LEU A 165 0.14 -9.94 1.44
C LEU A 165 -0.67 -9.74 2.73
N TRP A 166 -1.61 -8.81 2.71
CA TRP A 166 -2.54 -8.64 3.82
C TRP A 166 -3.48 -9.82 3.99
N MET A 167 -4.02 -10.34 2.90
CA MET A 167 -4.82 -11.57 2.90
C MET A 167 -3.99 -12.77 3.35
N LEU A 168 -2.72 -12.87 2.91
CA LEU A 168 -1.82 -13.95 3.28
C LEU A 168 -1.50 -13.93 4.79
N ASP A 169 -1.21 -12.76 5.36
CA ASP A 169 -1.03 -12.56 6.82
C ASP A 169 -2.29 -12.98 7.59
N SER A 170 -3.48 -12.62 7.09
CA SER A 170 -4.77 -12.98 7.70
C SER A 170 -5.17 -14.45 7.50
N SER A 171 -4.58 -15.15 6.53
CA SER A 171 -4.90 -16.57 6.25
C SER A 171 -4.33 -17.53 7.28
N GLY A 172 -3.35 -17.08 8.06
CA GLY A 172 -2.66 -17.87 9.06
C GLY A 172 -1.76 -18.96 8.50
N LEU A 173 -1.27 -18.78 7.28
CA LEU A 173 -0.21 -19.62 6.74
C LEU A 173 1.10 -19.37 7.49
N MET A 174 1.60 -20.45 8.07
CA MET A 174 2.85 -20.53 8.82
C MET A 174 3.82 -21.47 8.10
N CYS A 175 5.09 -21.30 8.37
CA CYS A 175 6.13 -22.23 7.98
C CYS A 175 7.04 -22.55 9.17
N ALA A 176 7.47 -23.81 9.26
CA ALA A 176 8.45 -24.28 10.24
C ALA A 176 9.62 -24.92 9.51
N LYS A 177 10.84 -24.69 10.01
CA LYS A 177 12.03 -25.35 9.50
C LYS A 177 11.94 -26.86 9.71
N LYS A 178 12.27 -27.65 8.68
CA LYS A 178 12.32 -29.11 8.75
C LYS A 178 13.54 -29.56 9.53
N ILE A 179 13.40 -29.77 10.83
CA ILE A 179 14.54 -30.07 11.72
C ILE A 179 15.13 -31.45 11.41
N GLU A 180 14.28 -32.40 10.99
CA GLU A 180 14.66 -33.79 10.68
C GLU A 180 15.65 -33.91 9.52
N GLU A 181 15.68 -32.94 8.60
CA GLU A 181 16.62 -32.91 7.47
C GLU A 181 18.05 -32.48 7.88
N TYR A 182 18.30 -32.16 9.16
CA TYR A 182 19.60 -31.69 9.64
C TYR A 182 20.32 -32.72 10.52
N ASN A 183 21.56 -33.04 10.16
CA ASN A 183 22.45 -33.93 10.93
C ASN A 183 23.08 -33.28 12.18
N ARG A 184 22.57 -32.12 12.62
CA ARG A 184 23.09 -31.36 13.76
C ARG A 184 21.95 -30.66 14.50
N PRO A 185 22.13 -30.31 15.79
CA PRO A 185 21.17 -29.48 16.50
C PRO A 185 20.96 -28.16 15.77
N VAL A 186 19.70 -27.84 15.47
CA VAL A 186 19.29 -26.59 14.83
C VAL A 186 18.10 -26.02 15.58
N ALA A 187 18.10 -24.71 15.83
CA ALA A 187 16.98 -24.05 16.48
C ALA A 187 15.70 -24.12 15.62
N PRO A 188 14.53 -24.34 16.24
CA PRO A 188 13.26 -24.24 15.53
C PRO A 188 13.05 -22.81 15.04
N ASP A 189 12.66 -22.66 13.78
CA ASP A 189 12.29 -21.39 13.17
C ASP A 189 10.85 -21.51 12.67
N ILE A 190 9.93 -20.82 13.33
CA ILE A 190 8.50 -20.79 13.00
C ILE A 190 8.13 -19.34 12.67
N GLU A 191 7.67 -19.12 11.45
CA GLU A 191 7.32 -17.79 10.95
C GLU A 191 6.05 -17.80 10.10
N SER A 192 5.30 -16.71 10.11
CA SER A 192 4.19 -16.52 9.17
C SER A 192 4.72 -16.04 7.83
N VAL A 193 4.30 -16.71 6.74
CA VAL A 193 4.72 -16.37 5.37
C VAL A 193 4.33 -14.92 5.02
N GLY A 194 3.12 -14.50 5.38
CA GLY A 194 2.68 -13.11 5.18
C GLY A 194 3.51 -12.12 6.01
N ARG A 195 3.86 -12.50 7.25
CA ARG A 195 4.68 -11.66 8.13
C ARG A 195 6.13 -11.52 7.66
N PHE A 196 6.70 -12.57 7.05
CA PHE A 196 8.02 -12.51 6.42
C PHE A 196 8.07 -11.38 5.38
N TYR A 197 7.17 -11.39 4.40
CA TYR A 197 7.10 -10.36 3.37
C TYR A 197 6.81 -8.98 3.94
N LYS A 198 5.90 -8.90 4.91
CA LYS A 198 5.56 -7.64 5.58
C LYS A 198 6.76 -7.03 6.30
N LYS A 199 7.62 -7.83 6.96
CA LYS A 199 8.85 -7.34 7.58
C LYS A 199 9.84 -6.83 6.53
N LEU A 200 10.06 -7.59 5.46
CA LEU A 200 10.97 -7.22 4.37
C LEU A 200 10.55 -5.91 3.72
N LEU A 201 9.26 -5.82 3.33
CA LEU A 201 8.71 -4.62 2.74
C LEU A 201 8.71 -3.45 3.74
N LYS A 202 8.37 -3.69 5.02
CA LYS A 202 8.47 -2.67 6.09
C LYS A 202 9.86 -2.06 6.20
N GLY A 203 10.89 -2.89 6.17
CA GLY A 203 12.29 -2.44 6.15
C GLY A 203 12.60 -1.60 4.90
N PHE A 204 12.24 -2.12 3.72
CA PHE A 204 12.46 -1.43 2.44
C PHE A 204 11.80 -0.06 2.39
N VAL A 205 10.48 0.05 2.62
CA VAL A 205 9.78 1.34 2.54
C VAL A 205 10.22 2.27 3.66
N GLY A 206 10.46 1.76 4.88
CA GLY A 206 10.93 2.60 5.98
C GLY A 206 12.23 3.33 5.63
N ILE A 207 13.24 2.58 5.16
CA ILE A 207 14.54 3.13 4.79
C ILE A 207 14.43 3.99 3.52
N SER A 208 13.79 3.49 2.47
CA SER A 208 13.66 4.24 1.21
C SER A 208 12.85 5.52 1.38
N THR A 209 11.79 5.55 2.19
CA THR A 209 11.04 6.79 2.47
C THR A 209 11.96 7.85 3.05
N VAL A 210 12.75 7.52 4.08
CA VAL A 210 13.65 8.50 4.70
C VAL A 210 14.62 9.06 3.66
N ILE A 211 15.26 8.18 2.87
CA ILE A 211 16.20 8.59 1.83
C ILE A 211 15.52 9.46 0.77
N SER A 212 14.39 9.01 0.21
CA SER A 212 13.64 9.69 -0.84
C SER A 212 13.18 11.08 -0.40
N TYR A 213 12.64 11.22 0.81
CA TYR A 213 12.23 12.53 1.33
C TYR A 213 13.43 13.41 1.64
N SER A 214 14.55 12.88 2.15
CA SER A 214 15.75 13.68 2.35
C SER A 214 16.28 14.25 1.04
N LEU A 215 16.29 13.45 -0.04
CA LEU A 215 16.71 13.89 -1.36
C LEU A 215 15.78 14.98 -1.92
N ILE A 216 14.47 14.76 -1.81
CA ILE A 216 13.48 15.73 -2.23
C ILE A 216 13.62 17.05 -1.47
N LEU A 217 13.71 16.98 -0.14
CA LEU A 217 13.87 18.18 0.68
C LEU A 217 15.16 18.91 0.33
N TYR A 218 16.26 18.18 0.12
CA TYR A 218 17.52 18.77 -0.33
C TYR A 218 17.36 19.48 -1.68
N GLN A 219 16.70 18.85 -2.65
CA GLN A 219 16.42 19.46 -3.94
C GLN A 219 15.58 20.73 -3.76
N TYR A 220 14.50 20.68 -2.98
CA TYR A 220 13.66 21.87 -2.74
C TYR A 220 14.41 23.01 -2.06
N PHE A 221 15.14 22.74 -0.98
CA PHE A 221 15.89 23.78 -0.26
C PHE A 221 16.98 24.42 -1.12
N THR A 222 17.43 23.76 -2.19
CA THR A 222 18.42 24.31 -3.13
C THR A 222 17.80 25.00 -4.34
N THR A 223 16.54 24.69 -4.70
CA THR A 223 15.90 25.19 -5.92
C THR A 223 14.76 26.19 -5.73
N THR A 224 14.11 26.22 -4.56
CA THR A 224 12.99 27.14 -4.29
C THR A 224 13.03 27.70 -2.87
N SER A 225 12.60 28.96 -2.73
CA SER A 225 12.40 29.61 -1.43
C SER A 225 10.93 29.63 -0.99
N ASP A 226 10.01 29.05 -1.78
CA ASP A 226 8.58 29.08 -1.46
C ASP A 226 8.20 27.97 -0.47
N PHE A 227 7.87 28.39 0.76
CA PHE A 227 7.41 27.50 1.83
C PHE A 227 6.07 26.83 1.52
N SER A 228 5.23 27.42 0.66
CA SER A 228 3.92 26.86 0.32
C SER A 228 4.06 25.56 -0.47
N THR A 229 5.00 25.49 -1.42
CA THR A 229 5.32 24.28 -2.19
C THR A 229 5.86 23.16 -1.30
N ILE A 230 6.68 23.51 -0.30
CA ILE A 230 7.22 22.54 0.67
C ILE A 230 6.09 21.89 1.47
N PHE A 231 5.06 22.66 1.83
CA PHE A 231 3.94 22.15 2.61
C PHE A 231 3.10 21.11 1.85
N ILE A 232 2.91 21.31 0.54
CA ILE A 232 2.17 20.40 -0.35
C ILE A 232 2.85 19.01 -0.39
N VAL A 233 4.17 18.96 -0.52
CA VAL A 233 4.98 17.72 -0.54
C VAL A 233 4.74 16.84 0.69
N PHE A 234 4.38 17.41 1.84
CA PHE A 234 4.07 16.65 3.05
C PHE A 234 2.59 16.28 3.20
N ILE A 235 1.67 17.02 2.56
CA ILE A 235 0.23 16.76 2.66
C ILE A 235 -0.20 15.64 1.72
N ASP A 236 0.26 15.61 0.47
CA ASP A 236 -0.22 14.64 -0.52
C ASP A 236 0.01 13.17 -0.10
N PRO A 237 1.15 12.81 0.50
CA PRO A 237 1.38 11.47 1.05
C PRO A 237 0.34 11.05 2.09
N ILE A 238 -0.16 12.01 2.88
CA ILE A 238 -1.17 11.76 3.89
C ILE A 238 -2.48 11.31 3.22
N VAL A 239 -2.88 11.97 2.12
CA VAL A 239 -4.07 11.58 1.34
C VAL A 239 -3.95 10.13 0.89
N ILE A 240 -2.84 9.81 0.24
CA ILE A 240 -2.60 8.50 -0.34
C ILE A 240 -2.63 7.44 0.76
N ILE A 241 -2.01 7.70 1.91
CA ILE A 241 -2.08 6.82 3.09
C ILE A 241 -3.54 6.58 3.53
N PHE A 242 -4.35 7.63 3.63
CA PHE A 242 -5.73 7.52 4.09
C PHE A 242 -6.64 6.85 3.05
N THR A 243 -6.34 6.92 1.76
CA THR A 243 -7.08 6.16 0.73
C THR A 243 -6.98 4.65 0.95
N PHE A 244 -5.90 4.12 1.55
CA PHE A 244 -5.76 2.70 1.86
C PHE A 244 -6.56 2.24 3.09
N VAL A 245 -7.08 3.15 3.92
CA VAL A 245 -7.81 2.79 5.15
C VAL A 245 -9.15 2.07 4.86
N PRO A 246 -10.04 2.58 3.99
CA PRO A 246 -11.26 1.87 3.59
C PRO A 246 -11.00 0.44 3.10
N ILE A 247 -9.88 0.22 2.41
CA ILE A 247 -9.52 -1.11 1.90
C ILE A 247 -8.99 -2.00 3.00
N SER A 248 -8.14 -1.48 3.88
CA SER A 248 -7.69 -2.22 5.07
C SER A 248 -8.89 -2.70 5.90
N LEU A 249 -9.91 -1.86 6.05
CA LEU A 249 -11.18 -2.21 6.68
C LEU A 249 -11.93 -3.30 5.89
N PHE A 250 -12.03 -3.16 4.57
CA PHE A 250 -12.72 -4.11 3.72
C PHE A 250 -12.06 -5.49 3.71
N VAL A 251 -10.72 -5.54 3.62
CA VAL A 251 -9.93 -6.78 3.70
C VAL A 251 -10.17 -7.47 5.04
N GLU A 252 -10.12 -6.74 6.15
CA GLU A 252 -10.39 -7.29 7.48
C GLU A 252 -11.83 -7.81 7.62
N ALA A 253 -12.81 -7.07 7.11
CA ALA A 253 -14.22 -7.48 7.14
C ALA A 253 -14.47 -8.75 6.31
N ARG A 254 -13.77 -8.93 5.20
CA ARG A 254 -13.89 -10.10 4.31
C ARG A 254 -12.89 -11.21 4.60
N ALA A 255 -11.99 -11.05 5.57
CA ALA A 255 -10.98 -12.04 5.91
C ALA A 255 -11.54 -13.46 6.09
N PRO A 256 -12.70 -13.68 6.76
CA PRO A 256 -13.27 -15.04 6.89
C PRO A 256 -13.63 -15.68 5.55
N SER A 257 -14.15 -14.90 4.59
CA SER A 257 -14.50 -15.38 3.25
C SER A 257 -13.26 -15.72 2.44
N TYR A 258 -12.23 -14.86 2.50
CA TYR A 258 -10.95 -15.10 1.85
C TYR A 258 -10.24 -16.33 2.41
N ASN A 259 -10.22 -16.50 3.74
CA ASN A 259 -9.58 -17.63 4.39
C ASN A 259 -10.20 -18.97 3.95
N LYS A 260 -11.54 -19.03 3.82
CA LYS A 260 -12.23 -20.21 3.26
C LYS A 260 -11.80 -20.52 1.82
N ARG A 261 -11.63 -19.50 0.98
CA ARG A 261 -11.13 -19.68 -0.40
C ARG A 261 -9.69 -20.18 -0.40
N MET A 262 -8.82 -19.58 0.43
CA MET A 262 -7.42 -19.98 0.56
C MET A 262 -7.25 -21.43 1.01
N ASP A 263 -8.14 -21.95 1.87
CA ASP A 263 -8.09 -23.35 2.30
C ASP A 263 -8.20 -24.35 1.15
N SER A 264 -9.03 -24.03 0.13
CA SER A 264 -9.12 -24.87 -1.07
C SER A 264 -7.81 -24.87 -1.86
N TYR A 265 -7.10 -23.75 -1.90
CA TYR A 265 -5.81 -23.66 -2.57
C TYR A 265 -4.68 -24.29 -1.77
N TYR A 266 -4.69 -24.16 -0.45
CA TYR A 266 -3.71 -24.81 0.44
C TYR A 266 -3.78 -26.33 0.32
N LYS A 267 -4.98 -26.89 0.26
CA LYS A 267 -5.17 -28.33 -0.01
C LYS A 267 -4.58 -28.76 -1.36
N LYS A 268 -4.70 -27.92 -2.40
CA LYS A 268 -4.09 -28.19 -3.72
C LYS A 268 -2.57 -28.09 -3.73
N LEU A 269 -1.97 -27.43 -2.74
CA LEU A 269 -0.52 -27.26 -2.59
C LEU A 269 0.09 -28.22 -1.55
N ASP A 270 -0.67 -29.22 -1.13
CA ASP A 270 -0.34 -30.19 -0.08
C ASP A 270 0.09 -29.51 1.24
N ILE A 271 -0.54 -28.38 1.57
CA ILE A 271 -0.32 -27.67 2.82
C ILE A 271 -1.29 -28.22 3.86
N ASP A 272 -0.78 -28.58 5.03
CA ASP A 272 -1.60 -29.08 6.14
C ASP A 272 -2.54 -27.98 6.66
N THR A 273 -3.85 -28.18 6.43
CA THR A 273 -4.90 -27.28 6.92
C THR A 273 -5.56 -27.77 8.21
N SER A 274 -5.10 -28.88 8.79
CA SER A 274 -5.64 -29.37 10.06
C SER A 274 -5.42 -28.33 11.17
N PRO A 275 -6.38 -28.14 12.09
CA PRO A 275 -6.24 -27.14 13.13
C PRO A 275 -5.09 -27.51 14.07
N ARG A 276 -3.95 -26.83 13.92
CA ARG A 276 -2.84 -26.94 14.88
C ARG A 276 -2.97 -25.83 15.91
N THR A 277 -3.36 -26.17 17.13
CA THR A 277 -3.34 -25.25 18.27
C THR A 277 -1.94 -25.23 18.87
N ILE A 278 -1.19 -24.16 18.63
CA ILE A 278 0.02 -23.89 19.42
C ILE A 278 -0.44 -23.25 20.72
N LYS A 279 -0.49 -24.03 21.81
CA LYS A 279 -0.59 -23.47 23.16
C LYS A 279 0.72 -22.73 23.44
N ILE A 280 0.65 -21.41 23.53
CA ILE A 280 1.74 -20.60 24.07
C ILE A 280 1.41 -20.50 25.56
N GLU A 281 2.07 -21.31 26.38
CA GLU A 281 2.04 -21.18 27.84
C GLU A 281 2.86 -19.97 28.29
#